data_AF-A0A2D8HU98-F1
#
_entry.id   AF-A0A2D8HU98-F1
#
_cell.length_a   1.000
_cell.length_b   1.000
_cell.length_c   1.000
_cell.angle_alpha   90.00
_cell.angle_beta   90.00
_cell.angle_gamma   90.00
#
_symmetry.space_group_name_H-M   'P 1'
#
loop_
_entity.id
_entity.type
_entity.pdbx_description
1 polymer ?
#
loop_
_entity_poly.entity_id
_entity_poly.type
_entity_poly.pdbx_seq_one_letter_code
_entity_poly.pdbx_strand_id
1 'polypeptide(L)' 'MKDAAKTVSFGIMHFTIAFGVVWLMTGDIVLGGAIALIEPLVNTVGYYFHEKIWQRGDKRRAAVGRESAILG' A
#
# COMPACT_ATOMS: atom_id res chain seq x y z
N MET A 1 -12.12 11.12 -18.49
CA MET A 1 -11.22 12.27 -18.21
C MET A 1 -11.30 12.76 -16.75
N LYS A 2 -12.42 12.56 -16.03
CA LYS A 2 -12.55 12.98 -14.61
C LYS A 2 -11.68 12.16 -13.63
N ASP A 3 -11.27 10.97 -14.04
CA ASP A 3 -10.53 10.02 -13.20
C ASP A 3 -9.06 10.39 -13.08
N ALA A 4 -8.42 10.83 -14.16
CA ALA A 4 -7.02 11.28 -14.14
C ALA A 4 -6.83 12.50 -13.22
N ALA A 5 -7.77 13.46 -13.23
CA ALA A 5 -7.73 14.61 -12.34
C ALA A 5 -7.88 14.20 -10.87
N LYS A 6 -8.74 13.22 -10.54
CA LYS A 6 -8.84 12.68 -9.17
C LYS A 6 -7.56 11.98 -8.73
N THR A 7 -6.98 11.15 -9.61
CA THR A 7 -5.73 10.44 -9.31
C THR A 7 -4.57 11.40 -9.10
N VAL A 8 -4.46 12.44 -9.94
CA VAL A 8 -3.43 13.47 -9.82
C VAL A 8 -3.64 14.32 -8.55
N SER A 9 -4.86 14.78 -8.28
CA SER A 9 -5.16 15.54 -7.07
C SER A 9 -4.89 14.73 -5.79
N PHE A 10 -5.19 13.43 -5.81
CA PHE A 10 -4.88 12.54 -4.69
C PHE A 10 -3.35 12.40 -4.49
N GLY A 11 -2.60 12.20 -5.57
CA GLY A 11 -1.13 12.13 -5.52
C GLY A 11 -0.48 13.42 -5.00
N ILE A 12 -0.95 14.59 -5.46
CA ILE A 12 -0.44 15.89 -5.01
C ILE A 12 -0.74 16.12 -3.54
N MET A 13 -1.97 15.83 -3.09
CA MET A 13 -2.35 15.98 -1.68
C MET A 13 -1.47 15.10 -0.78
N HIS A 14 -1.27 13.84 -1.16
CA HIS A 14 -0.44 12.90 -0.41
C HIS A 14 1.02 13.36 -0.33
N PHE A 15 1.61 13.75 -1.47
CA PHE A 15 2.98 14.27 -1.53
C PHE A 15 3.15 15.52 -0.65
N THR A 16 2.17 16.43 -0.68
CA THR A 16 2.20 17.66 0.12
C THR A 16 2.13 17.38 1.62
N ILE A 17 1.31 16.43 2.07
CA ILE A 17 1.20 16.06 3.48
C ILE A 17 2.48 15.36 3.95
N ALA A 18 2.95 14.35 3.21
CA ALA A 18 4.16 13.61 3.57
C ALA A 18 5.40 14.51 3.64
N PHE A 19 5.58 15.35 2.61
CA PHE A 19 6.64 16.36 2.59
C PHE A 19 6.50 17.35 3.74
N GLY A 20 5.30 17.91 3.95
CA GLY A 20 5.04 18.91 4.98
C GLY A 20 5.30 18.41 6.39
N VAL A 21 4.87 17.19 6.72
CA VAL A 21 5.10 16.57 8.04
C VAL A 21 6.59 16.34 8.28
N VAL A 22 7.30 15.75 7.32
CA VAL A 22 8.74 15.45 7.47
C VAL A 22 9.57 16.73 7.52
N TRP A 23 9.26 17.71 6.69
CA TRP A 23 9.92 19.01 6.69
C TRP A 23 9.65 19.75 8.00
N LEU A 24 8.43 19.73 8.53
CA LEU A 24 8.11 20.34 9.83
C LEU A 24 8.88 19.68 10.99
N MET A 25 9.04 18.35 10.95
CA MET A 25 9.75 17.62 12.00
C MET A 25 11.28 17.74 11.90
N THR A 26 11.83 17.81 10.69
CA THR A 26 13.29 17.71 10.46
C THR A 26 13.92 19.05 10.09
N GLY A 27 13.16 19.96 9.49
CA GLY A 27 13.67 21.17 8.83
C GLY A 27 14.37 20.90 7.49
N ASP A 28 14.52 19.64 7.09
CA ASP A 28 15.27 19.21 5.90
C ASP A 28 14.33 18.90 4.73
N ILE A 29 14.51 19.66 3.64
CA ILE A 29 13.72 19.56 2.41
C ILE A 29 14.07 18.30 1.61
N VAL A 30 15.33 17.85 1.65
CA VAL A 30 15.80 16.67 0.93
C VAL A 30 15.18 15.42 1.54
N LEU A 31 15.14 15.34 2.87
CA LEU A 31 14.53 14.22 3.57
C LEU A 31 13.01 14.14 3.30
N GLY A 32 12.32 15.29 3.29
CA GLY A 32 10.90 15.35 2.95
C GLY A 32 10.58 14.84 1.54
N GLY A 33 11.39 15.20 0.55
CA GLY A 33 11.24 14.71 -0.82
C GLY A 33 11.52 13.21 -0.96
N ALA A 34 12.55 12.71 -0.27
CA ALA A 34 12.89 11.29 -0.28
C ALA A 34 11.78 10.42 0.35
N ILE A 35 11.22 10.85 1.48
CA ILE A 35 10.13 10.13 2.17
C ILE A 35 8.86 10.08 1.31
N ALA A 36 8.51 11.18 0.64
CA ALA A 36 7.33 11.23 -0.20
C ALA A 36 7.35 10.23 -1.39
N LEU A 37 8.55 9.77 -1.80
CA LEU A 37 8.72 8.69 -2.78
C LEU A 37 8.82 7.30 -2.14
N ILE A 38 9.39 7.22 -0.94
CA ILE A 38 9.51 5.97 -0.18
C ILE A 38 8.14 5.45 0.26
N GLU A 39 7.20 6.31 0.63
CA GLU A 39 5.88 5.91 1.09
C GLU A 39 5.13 4.99 0.11
N PRO A 40 4.96 5.34 -1.20
CA PRO A 40 4.32 4.43 -2.16
C PRO A 40 5.13 3.15 -2.42
N LEU A 41 6.46 3.21 -2.33
CA LEU A 41 7.32 2.02 -2.45
C LEU A 41 7.10 1.06 -1.29
N VAL A 42 7.10 1.57 -0.05
CA VAL A 42 6.86 0.78 1.16
C VAL A 42 5.44 0.25 1.17
N ASN A 43 4.46 1.02 0.73
CA ASN A 43 3.07 0.55 0.63
C ASN A 43 2.95 -0.60 -0.39
N THR A 44 3.62 -0.51 -1.54
CA THR A 44 3.66 -1.59 -2.55
C THR A 44 4.37 -2.84 -2.03
N VAL A 45 5.53 -2.66 -1.39
CA VAL A 45 6.31 -3.77 -0.80
C VAL A 45 5.53 -4.41 0.35
N GLY A 46 4.94 -3.60 1.22
CA GLY A 46 4.11 -4.05 2.33
C GLY A 46 2.89 -4.84 1.84
N TYR A 47 2.22 -4.37 0.80
CA TYR A 47 1.12 -5.08 0.17
C TYR A 47 1.57 -6.43 -0.43
N TYR A 48 2.72 -6.46 -1.12
CA TYR A 48 3.29 -7.69 -1.66
C TYR A 48 3.59 -8.72 -0.56
N PHE A 49 4.19 -8.30 0.56
CA PHE A 49 4.43 -9.18 1.70
C PHE A 49 3.14 -9.62 2.39
N HIS A 50 2.18 -8.70 2.57
CA HIS A 50 0.87 -8.98 3.16
C HIS A 50 0.12 -10.05 2.36
N GLU A 51 0.09 -9.90 1.03
CA GLU A 51 -0.52 -10.88 0.13
C GLU A 51 0.22 -12.22 0.21
N LYS A 52 1.56 -12.23 0.20
CA LYS A 52 2.36 -13.46 0.28
C LYS A 52 2.18 -14.22 1.60
N ILE A 53 2.00 -13.51 2.70
CA ILE A 53 1.72 -14.09 4.02
C ILE A 53 0.28 -14.62 4.06
N TRP A 54 -0.68 -13.87 3.53
CA TRP A 54 -2.11 -14.24 3.58
C TRP A 54 -2.48 -15.36 2.59
N GLN A 55 -1.87 -15.41 1.41
CA GLN A 55 -2.04 -16.49 0.44
C GLN A 55 -1.67 -17.88 1.02
N ARG A 56 -0.78 -17.94 2.02
CA ARG A 56 -0.48 -19.20 2.75
C ARG A 56 -1.61 -19.64 3.68
N GLY A 57 -2.38 -18.69 4.22
CA GLY A 57 -3.58 -18.97 5.00
C GLY A 57 -4.77 -19.38 4.13
N ASP A 58 -4.92 -18.75 2.97
CA ASP A 58 -6.07 -18.98 2.09
C ASP A 58 -6.02 -20.33 1.36
N LYS A 59 -4.82 -20.79 0.99
CA LYS A 59 -4.63 -22.15 0.43
C LYS A 59 -5.05 -23.27 1.39
N ARG A 60 -4.98 -23.07 2.71
CA ARG A 60 -5.49 -24.04 3.71
C ARG A 60 -7.02 -24.03 3.77
N ARG A 61 -7.65 -22.85 3.66
CA ARG A 61 -9.13 -22.72 3.66
C ARG A 61 -9.75 -23.32 2.38
N ALA A 62 -9.11 -23.15 1.24
CA ALA A 62 -9.55 -23.72 -0.04
C ALA A 62 -9.37 -25.26 -0.17
N ALA A 63 -8.56 -25.87 0.70
CA ALA A 63 -8.43 -27.34 0.78
C ALA A 63 -9.55 -27.94 1.63
N VAL A 64 -9.83 -27.35 2.81
CA VAL A 64 -10.88 -27.81 3.73
C VAL A 64 -12.29 -27.69 3.10
N GLY A 65 -12.57 -26.61 2.37
CA GLY A 65 -13.88 -26.44 1.72
C GLY A 65 -14.15 -27.40 0.55
N ARG A 66 -13.10 -27.98 -0.06
CA ARG A 66 -13.26 -28.99 -1.10
C ARG A 66 -13.61 -30.35 -0.49
N GLU A 67 -12.96 -30.72 0.61
CA GLU A 67 -13.21 -32.01 1.28
C GLU A 67 -14.67 -32.15 1.75
N SER A 68 -15.26 -31.06 2.25
CA SER A 68 -16.68 -31.03 2.64
C SER A 68 -17.67 -31.09 1.47
N ALA A 69 -17.27 -30.69 0.27
CA ALA A 69 -18.11 -30.74 -0.93
C ALA A 69 -18.02 -32.07 -1.69
N ILE A 70 -17.01 -32.90 -1.39
CA ILE A 70 -16.81 -34.23 -2.00
C ILE A 70 -17.41 -35.33 -1.08
N LEU A 71 -17.56 -35.04 0.21
CA LEU A 71 -18.14 -35.95 1.23
C LEU A 71 -19.62 -35.68 1.55
N GLY A 72 -20.24 -34.68 0.92
CA GLY A 72 -21.68 -34.40 0.98
C GLY A 72 -22.37 -34.80 -0.30
#